data_AF-A0AAJ5RN38-F1
#
_entry.id   AF-A0AAJ5RN38-F1
#
_cell.length_a   1.000
_cell.length_b   1.000
_cell.length_c   1.000
_cell.angle_alpha   90.00
_cell.angle_beta   90.00
_cell.angle_gamma   90.00
#
_symmetry.space_group_name_H-M   'P 1'
#
loop_
_entity.id
_entity.type
_entity.pdbx_description
1 polymer ?
#
loop_
_entity_poly.entity_id
_entity_poly.type
_entity_poly.pdbx_seq_one_letter_code
_entity_poly.pdbx_strand_id
1 'polypeptide(L)'
;MLQHIFNELIKQDIKPFLATFGFNKKGLNFYKKTDNLIYLINFQKSAGNTANQVLFYVNCGIYAAELAQIQSKEILTSPKEVECHFRARMREIADTAPDRFSITATTNIDNVRKMLLPCLEDVLHFFETMTSARSIVDYYTSGPFLHLGEESFHLLLQANDVTAAKHYFNALRKKHGAEQRWSIFEQQYHAIFNQYGVKLEII
;
A
#
# COMPACT_ATOMS: atom_id res chain seq x y z
N MET A 1 -21.72 22.58 7.30
CA MET A 1 -20.74 22.96 8.34
C MET A 1 -19.63 21.92 8.51
N LEU A 2 -19.93 20.65 8.83
CA LEU A 2 -18.88 19.63 9.10
C LEU A 2 -17.98 19.31 7.90
N GLN A 3 -18.53 19.31 6.68
CA GLN A 3 -17.72 19.16 5.45
C GLN A 3 -16.71 20.29 5.26
N HIS A 4 -17.05 21.50 5.70
CA HIS A 4 -16.13 22.63 5.67
C HIS A 4 -15.01 22.44 6.70
N ILE A 5 -15.32 21.97 7.91
CA ILE A 5 -14.33 21.64 8.94
C ILE A 5 -13.34 20.58 8.44
N PHE A 6 -13.81 19.50 7.81
CA PHE A 6 -12.94 18.52 7.19
C PHE A 6 -12.05 19.14 6.10
N ASN A 7 -12.62 19.98 5.22
CA ASN A 7 -11.84 20.64 4.17
C ASN A 7 -10.77 21.58 4.74
N GLU A 8 -11.07 22.29 5.83
CA GLU A 8 -10.09 23.14 6.53
C GLU A 8 -9.00 22.31 7.20
N LEU A 9 -9.32 21.18 7.87
CA LEU A 9 -8.32 20.24 8.38
C LEU A 9 -7.35 19.81 7.26
N ILE A 10 -7.88 19.42 6.11
CA ILE A 10 -7.05 19.05 4.95
C ILE A 10 -6.19 20.22 4.44
N LYS A 11 -6.75 21.43 4.40
CA LYS A 11 -6.12 22.60 3.79
C LYS A 11 -5.08 23.26 4.70
N GLN A 12 -5.38 23.41 5.97
CA GLN A 12 -4.60 24.20 6.94
C GLN A 12 -3.60 23.34 7.70
N ASP A 13 -3.91 22.06 7.91
CA ASP A 13 -3.08 21.18 8.74
C ASP A 13 -2.36 20.13 7.88
N ILE A 14 -3.12 19.31 7.16
CA ILE A 14 -2.56 18.14 6.45
C ILE A 14 -1.72 18.55 5.24
N LYS A 15 -2.21 19.48 4.41
CA LYS A 15 -1.49 19.89 3.21
C LYS A 15 -0.14 20.53 3.56
N PRO A 16 -0.04 21.51 4.48
CA PRO A 16 1.26 22.08 4.85
C PRO A 16 2.19 21.04 5.47
N PHE A 17 1.67 20.17 6.35
CA PHE A 17 2.46 19.08 6.94
C PHE A 17 3.04 18.15 5.86
N LEU A 18 2.21 17.55 5.00
CA LEU A 18 2.72 16.62 3.97
C LEU A 18 3.62 17.31 2.93
N ALA A 19 3.42 18.62 2.69
CA ALA A 19 4.30 19.39 1.81
C ALA A 19 5.73 19.49 2.35
N THR A 20 5.96 19.52 3.67
CA THR A 20 7.32 19.50 4.24
C THR A 20 8.07 18.19 3.92
N PHE A 21 7.35 17.12 3.59
CA PHE A 21 7.90 15.83 3.18
C PHE A 21 7.92 15.62 1.66
N GLY A 22 7.59 16.66 0.88
CA GLY A 22 7.64 16.65 -0.59
C GLY A 22 6.37 16.13 -1.28
N PHE A 23 5.25 15.99 -0.56
CA PHE A 23 3.98 15.59 -1.17
C PHE A 23 3.26 16.77 -1.82
N ASN A 24 2.71 16.51 -3.01
CA ASN A 24 1.85 17.42 -3.74
C ASN A 24 0.39 16.94 -3.72
N LYS A 25 -0.54 17.86 -3.52
CA LYS A 25 -1.98 17.55 -3.39
C LYS A 25 -2.72 17.59 -4.72
N LYS A 26 -3.56 16.59 -4.98
CA LYS A 26 -4.55 16.56 -6.08
C LYS A 26 -5.88 15.99 -5.55
N GLY A 27 -6.86 16.86 -5.31
CA GLY A 27 -8.10 16.47 -4.64
C GLY A 27 -7.84 16.03 -3.20
N LEU A 28 -8.28 14.83 -2.82
CA LEU A 28 -7.98 14.20 -1.52
C LEU A 28 -6.80 13.23 -1.57
N ASN A 29 -6.06 13.23 -2.68
CA ASN A 29 -4.85 12.45 -2.86
C ASN A 29 -3.63 13.36 -2.66
N PHE A 30 -2.61 12.81 -2.02
CA PHE A 30 -1.30 13.40 -1.85
C PHE A 30 -0.27 12.48 -2.47
N TYR A 31 0.56 13.01 -3.35
CA TYR A 31 1.54 12.26 -4.11
C TYR A 31 2.96 12.75 -3.84
N LYS A 32 3.88 11.84 -3.56
CA LYS A 32 5.32 12.09 -3.64
C LYS A 32 5.90 11.17 -4.70
N LYS A 33 6.68 11.73 -5.62
CA LYS A 33 7.27 10.99 -6.73
C LYS A 33 8.77 10.91 -6.55
N THR A 34 9.32 9.75 -6.87
CA THR A 34 10.73 9.50 -7.11
C THR A 34 10.87 8.97 -8.54
N ASP A 35 12.08 8.59 -8.96
CA ASP A 35 12.30 8.06 -10.30
C ASP A 35 11.50 6.76 -10.54
N ASN A 36 11.41 5.89 -9.53
CA ASN A 36 10.85 4.54 -9.69
C ASN A 36 9.55 4.30 -8.91
N LEU A 37 9.27 5.13 -7.89
CA LEU A 37 8.11 4.97 -7.01
C LEU A 37 7.24 6.23 -6.94
N ILE A 38 5.94 6.02 -6.82
CA ILE A 38 4.95 7.04 -6.46
C ILE A 38 4.30 6.64 -5.14
N TYR A 39 4.53 7.44 -4.10
CA TYR A 39 3.89 7.31 -2.80
C TYR A 39 2.57 8.08 -2.81
N LEU A 40 1.53 7.49 -2.25
CA LEU A 40 0.18 8.00 -2.22
C LEU A 40 -0.39 7.95 -0.80
N ILE A 41 -0.95 9.07 -0.35
CA ILE A 41 -1.83 9.12 0.82
C ILE A 41 -3.19 9.66 0.36
N ASN A 42 -4.24 8.89 0.56
CA ASN A 42 -5.61 9.23 0.16
C ASN A 42 -6.52 9.38 1.40
N PHE A 43 -7.18 10.53 1.50
CA PHE A 43 -8.19 10.80 2.54
C PHE A 43 -9.57 10.46 1.98
N GLN A 44 -9.96 9.18 2.10
CA GLN A 44 -11.20 8.67 1.52
C GLN A 44 -12.40 9.00 2.40
N LYS A 45 -13.33 9.82 1.92
CA LYS A 45 -14.63 10.02 2.57
C LYS A 45 -15.45 8.73 2.56
N SER A 46 -16.04 8.37 3.69
CA SER A 46 -16.97 7.25 3.78
C SER A 46 -18.24 7.52 2.97
N ALA A 47 -18.81 6.47 2.36
CA ALA A 47 -20.13 6.52 1.74
C ALA A 47 -21.25 6.82 2.75
N GLY A 48 -21.06 6.46 4.03
CA GLY A 48 -22.01 6.69 5.12
C GLY A 48 -22.00 8.10 5.72
N ASN A 49 -21.47 9.09 5.02
CA ASN A 49 -21.44 10.47 5.51
C ASN A 49 -22.83 11.10 5.52
N THR A 50 -23.12 11.88 6.56
CA THR A 50 -24.39 12.60 6.72
C THR A 50 -24.13 14.09 6.94
N ALA A 51 -25.19 14.89 7.04
CA ALA A 51 -25.06 16.31 7.42
C ALA A 51 -24.42 16.50 8.82
N ASN A 52 -24.62 15.51 9.71
CA ASN A 52 -24.23 15.57 11.13
C ASN A 52 -22.95 14.77 11.44
N GLN A 53 -22.39 14.07 10.44
CA GLN A 53 -21.18 13.29 10.63
C GLN A 53 -20.36 13.18 9.34
N VAL A 54 -19.06 13.47 9.45
CA VAL A 54 -18.07 13.18 8.40
C VAL A 54 -17.13 12.10 8.91
N LEU A 55 -17.15 10.96 8.25
CA LEU A 55 -16.25 9.83 8.40
C LEU A 55 -15.27 9.80 7.23
N PHE A 56 -14.00 9.51 7.52
CA PHE A 56 -13.00 9.27 6.50
C PHE A 56 -11.95 8.25 6.93
N TYR A 57 -11.42 7.55 5.93
CA TYR A 57 -10.27 6.65 6.05
C TYR A 57 -9.02 7.37 5.53
N VAL A 58 -7.86 6.94 5.99
CA VAL A 58 -6.57 7.32 5.41
C VAL A 58 -5.97 6.07 4.82
N ASN A 59 -5.90 6.00 3.49
CA ASN A 59 -5.31 4.89 2.77
C ASN A 59 -3.93 5.29 2.25
N CYS A 60 -3.00 4.36 2.33
CA CYS A 60 -1.60 4.53 1.98
C CYS A 60 -1.28 3.57 0.84
N GLY A 61 -0.61 4.06 -0.20
CA GLY A 61 -0.24 3.26 -1.35
C GLY A 61 1.16 3.59 -1.86
N ILE A 62 1.83 2.59 -2.41
CA ILE A 62 3.10 2.77 -3.14
C ILE A 62 2.95 2.08 -4.49
N TYR A 63 3.12 2.87 -5.54
CA TYR A 63 3.13 2.39 -6.91
C TYR A 63 4.57 2.29 -7.41
N ALA A 64 4.99 1.11 -7.87
CA ALA A 64 6.29 0.90 -8.50
C ALA A 64 6.12 0.71 -10.01
N ALA A 65 6.84 1.50 -10.81
CA ALA A 65 6.78 1.39 -12.27
C ALA A 65 7.28 0.02 -12.76
N GLU A 66 8.33 -0.52 -12.14
CA GLU A 66 8.90 -1.82 -12.45
C GLU A 66 7.90 -2.97 -12.24
N LEU A 67 7.13 -2.95 -11.14
CA LEU A 67 6.09 -3.95 -10.91
C LEU A 67 4.94 -3.83 -11.91
N ALA A 68 4.58 -2.61 -12.33
CA ALA A 68 3.59 -2.41 -13.39
C ALA A 68 4.08 -2.96 -14.74
N GLN A 69 5.37 -2.80 -15.05
CA GLN A 69 5.99 -3.38 -16.25
C GLN A 69 5.95 -4.90 -16.22
N ILE A 70 6.24 -5.53 -15.07
CA ILE A 70 6.10 -6.99 -14.88
C ILE A 70 4.65 -7.43 -15.15
N GLN A 71 3.67 -6.65 -14.68
CA GLN A 71 2.25 -6.88 -14.98
C GLN A 71 1.84 -6.57 -16.42
N SER A 72 2.77 -6.14 -17.28
CA SER A 72 2.51 -5.65 -18.66
C SER A 72 1.45 -4.54 -18.71
N LYS A 73 1.41 -3.68 -17.68
CA LYS A 73 0.49 -2.53 -17.60
C LYS A 73 1.16 -1.24 -18.05
N GLU A 74 0.33 -0.28 -18.46
CA GLU A 74 0.78 1.09 -18.69
C GLU A 74 1.34 1.70 -17.39
N ILE A 75 2.45 2.43 -17.52
CA ILE A 75 3.07 3.13 -16.39
C ILE A 75 2.26 4.39 -16.08
N LEU A 76 1.65 4.42 -14.90
CA LEU A 76 0.81 5.51 -14.45
C LEU A 76 1.63 6.62 -13.80
N THR A 77 1.34 7.87 -14.17
CA THR A 77 1.98 9.05 -13.56
C THR A 77 1.18 9.61 -12.38
N SER A 78 -0.05 9.14 -12.16
CA SER A 78 -0.96 9.61 -11.09
C SER A 78 -1.90 8.47 -10.68
N PRO A 79 -1.39 7.33 -10.18
CA PRO A 79 -2.20 6.18 -9.84
C PRO A 79 -3.24 6.51 -8.75
N LYS A 80 -4.36 5.81 -8.79
CA LYS A 80 -5.30 5.68 -7.68
C LYS A 80 -4.75 4.67 -6.67
N GLU A 81 -5.31 4.69 -5.47
CA GLU A 81 -4.91 3.77 -4.40
C GLU A 81 -5.07 2.30 -4.82
N VAL A 82 -6.17 1.98 -5.52
CA VAL A 82 -6.43 0.62 -6.03
C VAL A 82 -5.45 0.15 -7.10
N GLU A 83 -4.69 1.07 -7.70
CA GLU A 83 -3.68 0.78 -8.72
C GLU A 83 -2.28 0.65 -8.10
N CYS A 84 -2.12 0.93 -6.80
CA CYS A 84 -0.84 0.80 -6.12
C CYS A 84 -0.49 -0.67 -5.83
N HIS A 85 0.81 -0.94 -5.78
CA HIS A 85 1.35 -2.28 -5.56
C HIS A 85 1.38 -2.60 -4.07
N PHE A 86 1.92 -1.68 -3.25
CA PHE A 86 1.66 -1.68 -1.83
C PHE A 86 0.37 -0.91 -1.54
N ARG A 87 -0.48 -1.48 -0.67
CA ARG A 87 -1.74 -0.88 -0.22
C ARG A 87 -1.98 -1.24 1.24
N ALA A 88 -2.31 -0.24 2.05
CA ALA A 88 -2.66 -0.43 3.47
C ALA A 88 -3.50 0.75 3.95
N ARG A 89 -4.42 0.53 4.89
CA ARG A 89 -4.95 1.63 5.69
C ARG A 89 -3.89 2.13 6.65
N MET A 90 -3.98 3.40 7.04
CA MET A 90 -3.06 3.98 8.03
C MET A 90 -3.03 3.18 9.34
N ARG A 91 -4.15 2.61 9.78
CA ARG A 91 -4.21 1.70 10.96
C ARG A 91 -3.29 0.49 10.86
N GLU A 92 -3.04 0.00 9.65
CA GLU A 92 -2.19 -1.17 9.41
C GLU A 92 -0.69 -0.81 9.44
N ILE A 93 -0.36 0.49 9.46
CA ILE A 93 1.02 1.01 9.54
C ILE A 93 1.26 1.68 10.91
N ALA A 94 0.32 2.50 11.35
CA ALA A 94 0.35 3.26 12.60
C ALA A 94 -0.66 2.66 13.59
N ASP A 95 -0.16 1.84 14.53
CA ASP A 95 -0.97 1.08 15.49
C ASP A 95 -1.85 1.95 16.41
N THR A 96 -1.53 3.24 16.57
CA THR A 96 -2.33 4.17 17.36
C THR A 96 -3.49 4.78 16.57
N ALA A 97 -3.47 4.69 15.24
CA ALA A 97 -4.54 5.25 14.41
C ALA A 97 -5.87 4.51 14.65
N PRO A 98 -7.03 5.18 14.57
CA PRO A 98 -8.31 4.47 14.51
C PRO A 98 -8.53 3.87 13.12
N ASP A 99 -9.46 2.90 13.00
CA ASP A 99 -9.88 2.36 11.70
C ASP A 99 -10.40 3.44 10.74
N ARG A 100 -11.06 4.46 11.29
CA ARG A 100 -11.57 5.65 10.60
C ARG A 100 -11.64 6.84 11.54
N PHE A 101 -11.50 8.03 11.00
CA PHE A 101 -11.73 9.28 11.72
C PHE A 101 -13.18 9.70 11.61
N SER A 102 -13.69 10.36 12.66
CA SER A 102 -15.06 10.86 12.72
C SER A 102 -15.06 12.32 13.19
N ILE A 103 -15.78 13.16 12.46
CA ILE A 103 -16.05 14.56 12.79
C ILE A 103 -17.56 14.74 12.91
N THR A 104 -18.00 15.13 14.10
CA THR A 104 -19.38 15.49 14.47
C THR A 104 -19.42 16.94 14.97
N ALA A 105 -20.61 17.46 15.28
CA ALA A 105 -20.76 18.81 15.84
C ALA A 105 -20.03 19.03 17.18
N THR A 106 -19.78 17.96 17.94
CA THR A 106 -19.10 18.01 19.24
C THR A 106 -17.63 17.62 19.17
N THR A 107 -17.11 17.32 17.98
CA THR A 107 -15.72 16.89 17.82
C THR A 107 -14.76 18.05 18.04
N ASN A 108 -13.82 17.90 18.97
CA ASN A 108 -12.68 18.80 19.08
C ASN A 108 -11.66 18.47 17.97
N ILE A 109 -11.51 19.39 17.02
CA ILE A 109 -10.62 19.22 15.86
C ILE A 109 -9.15 19.21 16.26
N ASP A 110 -8.76 19.86 17.36
CA ASP A 110 -7.38 19.79 17.86
C ASP A 110 -7.02 18.37 18.31
N ASN A 111 -7.97 17.64 18.89
CA ASN A 111 -7.76 16.24 19.24
C ASN A 111 -7.64 15.35 18.00
N VAL A 112 -8.44 15.61 16.96
CA VAL A 112 -8.30 14.93 15.66
C VAL A 112 -6.92 15.18 15.07
N ARG A 113 -6.45 16.43 15.09
CA ARG A 113 -5.10 16.80 14.60
C ARG A 113 -3.99 16.10 15.39
N LYS A 114 -4.06 16.13 16.72
CA LYS A 114 -3.08 15.49 17.62
C LYS A 114 -3.00 13.98 17.44
N MET A 115 -4.09 13.34 17.01
CA MET A 115 -4.10 11.92 16.66
C MET A 115 -3.57 11.69 15.23
N LEU A 116 -4.04 12.49 14.26
CA LEU A 116 -3.78 12.25 12.85
C LEU A 116 -2.34 12.57 12.43
N LEU A 117 -1.74 13.66 12.91
CA LEU A 117 -0.40 14.07 12.47
C LEU A 117 0.70 13.07 12.86
N PRO A 118 0.78 12.56 14.11
CA PRO A 118 1.75 11.52 14.46
C PRO A 118 1.56 10.24 13.65
N CYS A 119 0.31 9.81 13.43
CA CYS A 119 0.05 8.62 12.61
C CYS A 119 0.48 8.82 11.14
N LEU A 120 0.37 10.04 10.60
CA LEU A 120 0.91 10.35 9.27
C LEU A 120 2.45 10.33 9.28
N GLU A 121 3.08 10.80 10.36
CA GLU A 121 4.52 10.70 10.54
C GLU A 121 4.98 9.24 10.57
N ASP A 122 4.28 8.33 11.26
CA ASP A 122 4.56 6.88 11.22
C ASP A 122 4.46 6.32 9.79
N VAL A 123 3.44 6.73 9.02
CA VAL A 123 3.29 6.35 7.60
C VAL A 123 4.48 6.85 6.77
N LEU A 124 4.95 8.07 7.03
CA LEU A 124 6.08 8.65 6.31
C LEU A 124 7.38 7.89 6.63
N HIS A 125 7.63 7.57 7.90
CA HIS A 125 8.77 6.72 8.31
C HIS A 125 8.69 5.33 7.66
N PHE A 126 7.50 4.73 7.61
CA PHE A 126 7.31 3.46 6.91
C PHE A 126 7.64 3.59 5.41
N PHE A 127 7.21 4.65 4.74
CA PHE A 127 7.53 4.89 3.33
C PHE A 127 9.03 5.06 3.07
N GLU A 128 9.79 5.58 4.04
CA GLU A 128 11.26 5.68 3.94
C GLU A 128 11.96 4.32 3.91
N THR A 129 11.31 3.27 4.44
CA THR A 129 11.81 1.89 4.31
C THR A 129 11.49 1.25 2.96
N MET A 130 10.59 1.86 2.18
CA MET A 130 10.09 1.34 0.92
C MET A 130 10.64 2.14 -0.26
N THR A 131 11.89 1.89 -0.62
CA THR A 131 12.65 2.71 -1.58
C THR A 131 12.73 2.14 -3.00
N SER A 132 12.26 0.91 -3.23
CA SER A 132 12.27 0.25 -4.54
C SER A 132 11.11 -0.72 -4.74
N ALA A 133 10.94 -1.25 -5.95
CA ALA A 133 10.06 -2.39 -6.18
C ALA A 133 10.49 -3.61 -5.33
N ARG A 134 11.82 -3.79 -5.18
CA ARG A 134 12.38 -4.85 -4.36
C ARG A 134 11.98 -4.73 -2.88
N SER A 135 11.99 -3.55 -2.28
CA SER A 135 11.54 -3.39 -0.88
C SER A 135 10.06 -3.73 -0.69
N ILE A 136 9.20 -3.47 -1.69
CA ILE A 136 7.78 -3.86 -1.67
C ILE A 136 7.66 -5.39 -1.74
N VAL A 137 8.45 -6.04 -2.61
CA VAL A 137 8.52 -7.50 -2.71
C VAL A 137 9.05 -8.10 -1.40
N ASP A 138 10.11 -7.56 -0.82
CA ASP A 138 10.67 -8.05 0.44
C ASP A 138 9.62 -7.96 1.58
N TYR A 139 8.83 -6.89 1.62
CA TYR A 139 7.71 -6.80 2.57
C TYR A 139 6.68 -7.92 2.37
N TYR A 140 6.18 -8.13 1.15
CA TYR A 140 5.16 -9.15 0.91
C TYR A 140 5.70 -10.58 0.98
N THR A 141 7.01 -10.78 0.83
CA THR A 141 7.65 -12.10 0.94
C THR A 141 8.13 -12.41 2.36
N SER A 142 8.28 -11.40 3.22
CA SER A 142 8.53 -11.59 4.65
C SER A 142 7.36 -12.29 5.37
N GLY A 143 6.14 -12.16 4.82
CA GLY A 143 4.98 -12.95 5.19
C GLY A 143 4.52 -13.85 4.05
N PRO A 144 3.65 -14.82 4.31
CA PRO A 144 3.00 -15.60 3.25
C PRO A 144 1.77 -14.85 2.74
N PHE A 145 1.96 -13.75 2.01
CA PHE A 145 0.87 -12.95 1.43
C PHE A 145 0.66 -13.31 -0.04
N LEU A 146 -0.54 -13.74 -0.46
CA LEU A 146 -0.79 -14.03 -1.89
C LEU A 146 -0.76 -12.78 -2.79
N HIS A 147 -0.95 -11.59 -2.21
CA HIS A 147 -0.93 -10.33 -2.93
C HIS A 147 0.48 -10.07 -3.50
N LEU A 148 0.54 -9.70 -4.79
CA LEU A 148 1.77 -9.59 -5.58
C LEU A 148 2.61 -10.87 -5.69
N GLY A 149 2.01 -12.05 -5.55
CA GLY A 149 2.74 -13.32 -5.64
C GLY A 149 3.50 -13.48 -6.95
N GLU A 150 2.82 -13.31 -8.08
CA GLU A 150 3.41 -13.49 -9.42
C GLU A 150 4.53 -12.46 -9.67
N GLU A 151 4.28 -11.20 -9.36
CA GLU A 151 5.23 -10.10 -9.54
C GLU A 151 6.47 -10.28 -8.67
N SER A 152 6.28 -10.76 -7.44
CA SER A 152 7.38 -11.09 -6.53
C SER A 152 8.26 -12.18 -7.11
N PHE A 153 7.68 -13.26 -7.65
CA PHE A 153 8.47 -14.31 -8.30
C PHE A 153 9.21 -13.82 -9.53
N HIS A 154 8.55 -13.08 -10.42
CA HIS A 154 9.20 -12.49 -11.59
C HIS A 154 10.39 -11.61 -11.18
N LEU A 155 10.20 -10.69 -10.23
CA LEU A 155 11.25 -9.78 -9.79
C LEU A 155 12.43 -10.52 -9.14
N LEU A 156 12.16 -11.47 -8.24
CA LEU A 156 13.21 -12.24 -7.57
C LEU A 156 14.00 -13.10 -8.57
N LEU A 157 13.32 -13.77 -9.50
CA LEU A 157 13.96 -14.64 -10.48
C LEU A 157 14.72 -13.84 -11.55
N GLN A 158 14.22 -12.67 -11.97
CA GLN A 158 14.97 -11.72 -12.82
C GLN A 158 16.27 -11.26 -12.16
N ALA A 159 16.25 -11.06 -10.85
CA ALA A 159 17.42 -10.72 -10.04
C ALA A 159 18.32 -11.93 -9.71
N ASN A 160 18.01 -13.13 -10.21
CA ASN A 160 18.67 -14.40 -9.90
C ASN A 160 18.65 -14.76 -8.39
N ASP A 161 17.70 -14.23 -7.62
CA ASP A 161 17.49 -14.53 -6.21
C ASP A 161 16.57 -15.75 -6.04
N VAL A 162 17.05 -16.88 -6.57
CA VAL A 162 16.32 -18.14 -6.59
C VAL A 162 16.01 -18.65 -5.18
N THR A 163 16.91 -18.38 -4.22
CA THR A 163 16.75 -18.79 -2.82
C THR A 163 15.57 -18.08 -2.18
N ALA A 164 15.47 -16.75 -2.31
CA ALA A 164 14.33 -16.00 -1.79
C ALA A 164 13.01 -16.44 -2.46
N ALA A 165 13.02 -16.64 -3.78
CA ALA A 165 11.85 -17.12 -4.51
C ALA A 165 11.36 -18.48 -3.99
N LYS A 166 12.26 -19.48 -3.83
CA LYS A 166 11.90 -20.79 -3.28
C LYS A 166 11.42 -20.72 -1.83
N HIS A 167 12.05 -19.88 -1.00
CA HIS A 167 11.63 -19.67 0.37
C HIS A 167 10.19 -19.14 0.42
N TYR A 168 9.90 -18.10 -0.36
CA TYR A 168 8.58 -17.50 -0.45
C TYR A 168 7.51 -18.49 -0.95
N PHE A 169 7.79 -19.25 -2.01
CA PHE A 169 6.89 -20.30 -2.49
C PHE A 169 6.55 -21.31 -1.39
N ASN A 170 7.56 -21.78 -0.65
CA ASN A 170 7.34 -22.71 0.46
C ASN A 170 6.55 -22.09 1.62
N ALA A 171 6.75 -20.82 1.93
CA ALA A 171 5.98 -20.11 2.94
C ALA A 171 4.50 -19.98 2.53
N LEU A 172 4.22 -19.63 1.27
CA LEU A 172 2.88 -19.60 0.70
C LEU A 172 2.22 -20.98 0.76
N ARG A 173 2.91 -22.02 0.30
CA ARG A 173 2.42 -23.40 0.32
C ARG A 173 2.11 -23.87 1.74
N LYS A 174 2.98 -23.56 2.71
CA LYS A 174 2.75 -23.90 4.12
C LYS A 174 1.49 -23.24 4.69
N LYS A 175 1.21 -21.99 4.32
CA LYS A 175 0.07 -21.23 4.84
C LYS A 175 -1.24 -21.55 4.11
N HIS A 176 -1.18 -21.70 2.79
CA HIS A 176 -2.35 -21.76 1.91
C HIS A 176 -2.55 -23.12 1.26
N GLY A 177 -1.61 -24.06 1.37
CA GLY A 177 -1.61 -25.32 0.62
C GLY A 177 -2.81 -26.24 0.83
N ALA A 178 -3.52 -26.09 1.96
CA ALA A 178 -4.75 -26.82 2.24
C ALA A 178 -6.01 -26.16 1.64
N GLU A 179 -5.90 -24.95 1.11
CA GLU A 179 -7.02 -24.23 0.51
C GLU A 179 -7.29 -24.75 -0.91
N GLN A 180 -8.56 -24.97 -1.27
CA GLN A 180 -8.92 -25.48 -2.61
C GLN A 180 -8.36 -24.62 -3.76
N ARG A 181 -8.26 -23.30 -3.55
CA ARG A 181 -7.72 -22.36 -4.54
C ARG A 181 -6.20 -22.45 -4.72
N TRP A 182 -5.47 -23.14 -3.83
CA TRP A 182 -4.01 -23.22 -3.89
C TRP A 182 -3.51 -23.85 -5.18
N SER A 183 -4.17 -24.88 -5.69
CA SER A 183 -3.77 -25.55 -6.93
C SER A 183 -3.66 -24.60 -8.13
N ILE A 184 -4.51 -23.58 -8.19
CA ILE A 184 -4.47 -22.54 -9.22
C ILE A 184 -3.18 -21.72 -9.07
N PHE A 185 -2.92 -21.19 -7.88
CA PHE A 185 -1.72 -20.41 -7.58
C PHE A 185 -0.44 -21.23 -7.79
N GLU A 186 -0.42 -22.47 -7.30
CA GLU A 186 0.71 -23.38 -7.45
C GLU A 186 1.04 -23.63 -8.91
N GLN A 187 0.04 -23.92 -9.75
CA GLN A 187 0.25 -24.07 -11.19
C GLN A 187 0.81 -22.81 -11.85
N GLN A 188 0.27 -21.63 -11.50
CA GLN A 188 0.77 -20.35 -12.00
C GLN A 188 2.23 -20.12 -11.60
N TYR A 189 2.57 -20.35 -10.32
CA TYR A 189 3.92 -20.16 -9.83
C TYR A 189 4.90 -21.16 -10.45
N HIS A 190 4.51 -22.42 -10.62
CA HIS A 190 5.31 -23.39 -11.38
C HIS A 190 5.60 -22.92 -12.81
N ALA A 191 4.62 -22.34 -13.50
CA ALA A 191 4.82 -21.80 -14.84
C ALA A 191 5.85 -20.64 -14.84
N ILE A 192 5.78 -19.76 -13.84
CA ILE A 192 6.76 -18.66 -13.68
C ILE A 192 8.16 -19.23 -13.46
N PHE A 193 8.36 -20.14 -12.50
CA PHE A 193 9.68 -20.73 -12.25
C PHE A 193 10.26 -21.43 -13.49
N ASN A 194 9.42 -22.14 -14.25
CA ASN A 194 9.82 -22.77 -15.50
C ASN A 194 10.25 -21.75 -16.56
N GLN A 195 9.60 -20.59 -16.65
CA GLN A 195 9.98 -19.50 -17.57
C GLN A 195 11.42 -19.03 -17.31
N TYR A 196 11.88 -19.03 -16.07
CA TYR A 196 13.26 -18.67 -15.69
C TYR A 196 14.21 -19.87 -15.62
N GLY A 197 13.79 -21.06 -16.06
CA GLY A 197 14.62 -22.28 -16.05
C GLY A 197 14.92 -22.82 -14.65
N VAL A 198 14.15 -22.41 -13.64
CA VAL A 198 14.34 -22.85 -12.26
C VAL A 198 13.37 -23.99 -11.93
N LYS A 199 13.91 -25.12 -11.47
CA LYS A 199 13.07 -26.24 -10.98
C LYS A 199 12.60 -25.96 -9.55
N LEU A 200 11.28 -25.94 -9.36
CA LEU A 200 10.64 -26.09 -8.05
C LEU A 200 10.58 -27.57 -7.71
N GLU A 201 11.20 -27.95 -6.60
CA GLU A 201 11.11 -29.32 -6.10
C GLU A 201 9.72 -29.53 -5.49
N ILE A 202 9.02 -30.56 -5.97
CA ILE A 202 7.80 -31.05 -5.34
C ILE A 202 8.27 -31.89 -4.15
N ILE A 203 8.27 -31.30 -2.96
CA ILE A 203 8.42 -32.04 -1.70
C ILE A 203 7.05 -32.53 -1.28
#